data_AF-A0A327VS97-F1
#
_entry.id   AF-A0A327VS97-F1
#
_cell.length_a   1.000
_cell.length_b   1.000
_cell.length_c   1.000
_cell.angle_alpha   90.00
_cell.angle_beta   90.00
_cell.angle_gamma   90.00
#
_symmetry.space_group_name_H-M   'P 1'
#
loop_
_entity.id
_entity.type
_entity.pdbx_description
1 polymer ?
#
loop_
_entity_poly.entity_id
_entity_poly.type
_entity_poly.pdbx_seq_one_letter_code
_entity_poly.pdbx_strand_id
1 'polypeptide(L)'
;MGQFYKYIIYRLYGWFKKMRYDRSPDASVIVVLALVHWAQIFSVPIIIKKLWPSILLPRILPPYFFGFLLLFSVAHYFLFYNKEKWASYEKEFEDESRADRLKGKFFVLTYLIVSAFSPILLVVLFT
;
A
#
# COMPACT_ATOMS: atom_id res chain seq x y z
N MET A 1 -6.23 13.25 -3.01
CA MET A 1 -5.13 12.25 -3.02
C MET A 1 -3.87 12.96 -3.44
N GLY A 2 -2.77 12.82 -2.68
CA GLY A 2 -1.51 13.51 -2.98
C GLY A 2 -0.83 13.01 -4.26
N GLN A 3 0.00 13.84 -4.88
CA GLN A 3 0.67 13.52 -6.15
C GLN A 3 1.50 12.22 -6.08
N PHE A 4 2.23 11.99 -4.99
CA PHE A 4 3.01 10.77 -4.80
C PHE A 4 2.15 9.50 -4.80
N TYR A 5 0.96 9.55 -4.20
CA TYR A 5 0.08 8.38 -4.17
C TYR A 5 -0.52 8.07 -5.55
N LYS A 6 -0.92 9.12 -6.30
CA LYS A 6 -1.32 8.94 -7.71
C LYS A 6 -0.19 8.29 -8.51
N TYR A 7 1.04 8.72 -8.27
CA TYR A 7 2.22 8.18 -8.92
C TYR A 7 2.47 6.71 -8.59
N ILE A 8 2.26 6.28 -7.34
CA ILE A 8 2.31 4.86 -6.95
C ILE A 8 1.27 4.06 -7.74
N ILE A 9 0.01 4.51 -7.79
CA ILE A 9 -1.05 3.84 -8.55
C ILE A 9 -0.65 3.71 -10.02
N TYR A 10 -0.26 4.81 -10.65
CA TYR A 10 0.19 4.85 -12.05
C TYR A 10 1.30 3.82 -12.31
N ARG A 11 2.29 3.76 -11.42
CA ARG A 11 3.42 2.83 -11.55
C ARG A 11 3.03 1.38 -11.42
N LEU A 12 2.30 1.05 -10.36
CA LEU A 12 1.81 -0.31 -10.15
C LEU A 12 0.95 -0.75 -11.32
N TYR A 13 0.04 0.10 -11.78
CA TYR A 13 -0.83 -0.17 -12.91
C TYR A 13 -0.04 -0.46 -14.19
N GLY A 14 0.94 0.39 -14.51
CA GLY A 14 1.84 0.17 -15.64
C GLY A 14 2.67 -1.12 -15.54
N TRP A 15 3.12 -1.49 -14.35
CA TRP A 15 3.83 -2.76 -14.14
C TRP A 15 2.94 -3.98 -14.37
N PHE A 16 1.74 -4.00 -13.78
CA PHE A 16 0.81 -5.12 -13.96
C PHE A 16 0.32 -5.26 -15.40
N LYS A 17 0.04 -4.14 -16.07
CA LYS A 17 -0.29 -4.10 -17.50
C LYS A 17 0.84 -4.68 -18.36
N LYS A 18 2.10 -4.35 -18.04
CA LYS A 18 3.28 -4.84 -18.77
C LYS A 18 3.55 -6.33 -18.54
N MET A 19 3.35 -6.83 -17.32
CA MET A 19 3.62 -8.23 -16.98
C MET A 19 2.62 -9.21 -17.60
N ARG A 20 1.53 -8.73 -18.24
CA ARG A 20 0.41 -9.55 -18.76
C ARG A 20 -0.11 -10.60 -17.76
N TYR A 21 0.16 -10.37 -16.47
CA TYR A 21 -0.04 -11.36 -15.42
C TYR A 21 -1.51 -11.44 -15.00
N ASP A 22 -2.28 -10.38 -15.30
CA ASP A 22 -3.65 -10.24 -14.83
C ASP A 22 -4.57 -9.76 -15.95
N ARG A 23 -5.78 -10.34 -16.02
CA ARG A 23 -6.87 -9.83 -16.87
C ARG A 23 -7.43 -8.51 -16.32
N SER A 24 -7.16 -8.21 -15.04
CA SER A 24 -7.55 -6.97 -14.38
C SER A 24 -6.36 -6.34 -13.63
N PRO A 25 -5.49 -5.58 -14.32
CA PRO A 25 -4.39 -4.86 -13.65
C PRO A 25 -4.89 -3.93 -12.55
N ASP A 26 -6.14 -3.45 -12.63
CA ASP A 26 -6.79 -2.67 -11.59
C ASP A 26 -6.87 -3.41 -10.25
N ALA A 27 -7.33 -4.67 -10.28
CA ALA A 27 -7.48 -5.49 -9.08
C ALA A 27 -6.13 -5.77 -8.43
N SER A 28 -5.10 -6.08 -9.23
CA SER A 28 -3.73 -6.27 -8.74
C SER A 28 -3.18 -5.04 -8.00
N VAL A 29 -3.40 -3.83 -8.52
CA VAL A 29 -2.98 -2.59 -7.84
C VAL A 29 -3.69 -2.43 -6.49
N ILE A 30 -5.00 -2.66 -6.43
CA ILE A 30 -5.76 -2.55 -5.18
C ILE A 30 -5.25 -3.55 -4.16
N VAL A 31 -5.04 -4.81 -4.57
CA VAL A 31 -4.54 -5.87 -3.67
C VAL A 31 -3.18 -5.50 -3.11
N VAL A 32 -2.24 -5.04 -3.94
CA VAL A 32 -0.92 -4.60 -3.45
C VAL A 32 -1.04 -3.42 -2.48
N LEU A 33 -1.84 -2.42 -2.80
CA LEU A 33 -2.04 -1.26 -1.91
C LEU A 33 -2.74 -1.66 -0.61
N ALA A 34 -3.67 -2.61 -0.65
CA ALA A 34 -4.31 -3.14 0.54
C ALA A 34 -3.29 -3.86 1.42
N LEU A 35 -2.45 -4.73 0.86
CA LEU A 35 -1.38 -5.42 1.60
C LEU A 35 -0.39 -4.44 2.25
N VAL A 36 0.00 -3.38 1.54
CA VAL A 36 0.87 -2.33 2.06
C VAL A 36 0.20 -1.60 3.23
N HIS A 37 -1.05 -1.20 3.08
CA HIS A 37 -1.78 -0.54 4.17
C HIS A 37 -2.03 -1.47 5.36
N TRP A 38 -2.22 -2.77 5.11
CA TRP A 38 -2.30 -3.79 6.15
C TRP A 38 -1.04 -3.82 7.00
N ALA A 39 0.12 -3.93 6.36
CA ALA A 39 1.41 -3.91 7.04
C ALA A 39 1.60 -2.60 7.84
N GLN A 40 1.23 -1.45 7.27
CA GLN A 40 1.29 -0.17 7.98
C GLN A 40 0.37 -0.14 9.21
N ILE A 41 -0.87 -0.64 9.11
CA ILE A 41 -1.81 -0.73 10.23
C ILE A 41 -1.25 -1.61 11.35
N PHE A 42 -0.63 -2.75 11.02
CA PHE A 42 0.00 -3.61 12.02
C PHE A 42 1.25 -3.01 12.66
N SER A 43 1.91 -2.08 11.97
CA SER A 43 3.06 -1.35 12.49
C SER A 43 2.67 -0.34 13.57
N VAL A 44 1.46 0.24 13.48
CA VAL A 44 1.01 1.32 14.38
C VAL A 44 0.97 0.89 15.86
N PRO A 45 0.34 -0.24 16.26
CA PRO A 45 0.36 -0.71 17.65
C PRO A 45 1.78 -0.91 18.21
N ILE A 46 2.71 -1.41 17.38
CA ILE A 46 4.10 -1.65 17.77
C ILE A 46 4.78 -0.31 18.10
N ILE A 47 4.63 0.68 17.23
CA ILE A 47 5.17 2.03 17.44
C ILE A 47 4.55 2.68 18.69
N ILE A 48 3.22 2.61 18.84
CA ILE A 48 2.52 3.17 20.00
C ILE A 48 3.02 2.56 21.30
N LYS A 49 3.16 1.23 21.36
CA LYS A 49 3.65 0.55 22.56
C LYS A 49 5.10 0.92 22.89
N LYS A 50 5.93 1.16 21.87
CA LYS A 50 7.32 1.61 22.06
C LYS A 50 7.38 3.04 22.62
N LEU A 51 6.56 3.95 22.11
CA LEU A 51 6.53 5.35 22.53
C LEU A 51 5.84 5.55 23.89
N TRP A 52 4.82 4.75 24.20
CA TRP A 52 4.10 4.77 25.47
C TRP A 52 4.00 3.37 26.09
N PRO A 53 5.07 2.90 26.77
CA PRO A 53 5.10 1.53 27.31
C PRO A 53 3.99 1.20 28.31
N SER A 54 3.46 2.21 29.03
CA SER A 54 2.37 2.05 29.98
C SER A 54 0.99 1.92 29.34
N ILE A 55 0.84 2.19 28.04
CA ILE A 55 -0.46 2.08 27.37
C ILE A 55 -0.93 0.63 27.29
N LEU A 56 -2.18 0.40 27.67
CA LEU A 56 -2.86 -0.88 27.52
C LEU A 56 -3.50 -0.91 26.14
N LEU A 57 -2.92 -1.67 25.22
CA LEU A 57 -3.51 -1.91 23.91
C LEU A 57 -4.50 -3.07 24.00
N PRO A 58 -5.68 -2.96 23.36
CA PRO A 58 -6.67 -4.03 23.37
C PRO A 58 -6.09 -5.29 22.69
N ARG A 59 -6.29 -6.45 23.32
CA ARG A 59 -5.92 -7.73 22.72
C ARG A 59 -6.94 -8.09 21.65
N ILE A 60 -6.54 -8.01 20.39
CA ILE A 60 -7.38 -8.42 19.27
C ILE A 60 -7.49 -9.95 19.29
N LEU A 61 -8.69 -10.50 19.45
CA LEU A 61 -8.93 -11.93 19.37
C LEU A 61 -8.98 -12.40 17.90
N PRO A 62 -8.53 -13.62 17.59
CA PRO A 62 -8.48 -14.15 16.21
C PRO A 62 -9.77 -14.01 15.38
N PRO A 63 -11.00 -14.25 15.89
CA PRO A 63 -12.20 -14.12 15.07
C PRO A 63 -12.49 -12.66 14.65
N TYR A 64 -12.25 -11.69 15.54
CA TYR A 64 -12.44 -10.27 15.21
C TYR A 64 -11.38 -9.75 14.25
N PHE A 65 -10.19 -10.35 14.28
CA PHE A 65 -9.11 -10.05 13.34
C PHE A 65 -9.54 -10.29 11.89
N PHE A 66 -10.05 -11.49 11.57
CA PHE A 66 -10.50 -11.81 10.21
C PHE A 66 -11.68 -10.95 9.76
N GLY A 67 -12.64 -10.67 10.65
CA GLY A 67 -13.75 -9.76 10.36
C GLY A 67 -13.27 -8.34 10.02
N PHE A 68 -12.31 -7.82 10.79
CA PHE A 68 -11.66 -6.55 10.51
C PHE A 68 -10.90 -6.57 9.18
N LEU A 69 -10.15 -7.66 8.91
CA LEU A 69 -9.45 -7.85 7.64
C LEU A 69 -10.40 -7.75 6.44
N LEU A 70 -11.53 -8.44 6.51
CA LEU A 70 -12.51 -8.43 5.43
C LEU A 70 -13.14 -7.05 5.26
N LEU A 71 -13.63 -6.45 6.35
CA LEU A 71 -14.31 -5.15 6.30
C LEU A 71 -13.40 -4.04 5.78
N PHE A 72 -12.16 -3.99 6.25
CA PHE A 72 -11.19 -3.01 5.76
C PHE A 72 -10.86 -3.25 4.29
N SER A 73 -10.72 -4.50 3.83
CA SER A 73 -10.42 -4.78 2.42
C SER A 73 -11.57 -4.35 1.51
N VAL A 74 -12.82 -4.56 1.93
CA VAL A 74 -14.01 -4.08 1.21
C VAL A 74 -14.06 -2.56 1.19
N ALA A 75 -13.86 -1.90 2.34
CA ALA A 75 -13.83 -0.44 2.42
C ALA A 75 -12.69 0.15 1.56
N HIS A 76 -11.50 -0.46 1.60
CA HIS A 76 -10.34 -0.08 0.80
C HIS A 76 -10.64 -0.16 -0.69
N TYR A 77 -11.27 -1.25 -1.14
CA TYR A 77 -11.71 -1.38 -2.53
C TYR A 77 -12.59 -0.20 -2.94
N PHE A 78 -13.64 0.12 -2.19
CA PHE A 78 -14.56 1.22 -2.54
C PHE A 78 -13.90 2.62 -2.48
N LEU A 79 -12.92 2.82 -1.59
CA LEU A 79 -12.22 4.09 -1.46
C LEU A 79 -11.19 4.33 -2.58
N PHE A 80 -10.48 3.27 -2.98
CA PHE A 80 -9.32 3.40 -3.89
C PHE A 80 -9.63 3.00 -5.33
N TYR A 81 -10.62 2.12 -5.57
CA TYR A 81 -11.02 1.75 -6.91
C TYR A 81 -11.79 2.87 -7.59
N ASN A 82 -11.18 3.49 -8.61
CA ASN A 82 -11.88 4.39 -9.49
C ASN A 82 -11.19 4.41 -10.85
N LYS A 83 -11.73 3.65 -11.80
CA LYS A 83 -11.15 3.44 -13.12
C LYS A 83 -10.96 4.75 -13.90
N GLU A 84 -11.93 5.66 -13.83
CA GLU A 84 -11.86 6.95 -14.53
C GLU A 84 -10.74 7.83 -13.97
N LYS A 85 -10.58 7.88 -12.64
CA LYS A 85 -9.47 8.60 -12.00
C LYS A 85 -8.13 8.01 -12.40
N TRP A 86 -8.02 6.69 -12.52
CA TRP A 86 -6.74 6.05 -12.83
C TRP A 86 -6.31 6.31 -14.27
N ALA A 87 -7.26 6.33 -15.22
CA ALA A 87 -7.00 6.77 -16.59
C ALA A 87 -6.49 8.21 -16.66
N SER A 88 -6.96 9.09 -15.76
CA SER A 88 -6.44 10.46 -15.66
C SER A 88 -4.97 10.50 -15.19
N TYR A 89 -4.56 9.56 -14.32
CA TYR A 89 -3.17 9.47 -13.85
C TYR A 89 -2.22 8.98 -14.95
N GLU A 90 -2.68 8.07 -15.82
CA GLU A 90 -1.90 7.66 -17.00
C GLU A 90 -1.57 8.87 -17.88
N LYS A 91 -2.55 9.75 -18.14
CA LYS A 91 -2.35 11.00 -18.89
C LYS A 91 -1.43 11.99 -18.16
N GLU A 92 -1.59 12.12 -16.84
CA GLU A 92 -0.80 13.03 -16.00
C GLU A 92 0.70 12.70 -16.03
N PHE A 93 1.07 11.42 -16.20
CA PHE A 93 2.46 10.95 -16.19
C PHE A 93 2.91 10.33 -17.52
N GLU A 94 2.21 10.58 -18.63
CA GLU A 94 2.51 9.99 -19.95
C GLU A 94 3.87 10.47 -20.48
N ASP A 95 4.13 11.78 -20.37
CA ASP A 95 5.31 12.46 -20.91
C ASP A 95 6.53 12.45 -19.95
N GLU A 96 6.55 11.57 -18.96
CA GLU A 96 7.70 11.51 -18.04
C GLU A 96 9.00 11.13 -18.76
N SER A 97 10.09 11.84 -18.42
CA SER A 97 11.40 11.55 -18.98
C SER A 97 11.89 10.17 -18.56
N ARG A 98 12.80 9.56 -19.34
CA ARG A 98 13.40 8.26 -18.99
C ARG A 98 14.15 8.30 -17.65
N ALA A 99 14.78 9.43 -17.34
CA ALA A 99 15.53 9.60 -16.09
C ALA A 99 14.58 9.64 -14.88
N ASP A 100 13.52 10.44 -14.96
CA ASP A 100 12.49 10.51 -13.92
C ASP A 100 11.75 9.19 -13.78
N ARG A 101 11.62 8.46 -14.89
CA ARG A 101 11.00 7.15 -14.89
C ARG A 101 11.75 6.15 -14.00
N LEU A 102 13.07 6.12 -14.13
CA LEU A 102 13.92 5.23 -13.33
C LEU A 102 13.95 5.63 -11.86
N LYS A 103 14.07 6.93 -11.57
CA LYS A 103 14.02 7.46 -10.20
C LYS A 103 12.69 7.10 -9.54
N GLY A 104 11.58 7.36 -10.22
CA GLY A 104 10.26 7.07 -9.69
C GLY A 104 10.01 5.58 -9.47
N LYS A 105 10.52 4.71 -10.37
CA LYS A 105 10.50 3.27 -10.13
C LYS A 105 11.23 2.88 -8.85
N PHE A 106 12.42 3.44 -8.62
CA PHE A 106 13.17 3.19 -7.39
C PHE A 106 12.39 3.65 -6.16
N PHE A 107 11.86 4.89 -6.15
CA PHE A 107 11.06 5.40 -5.03
C PHE A 107 9.83 4.56 -4.72
N VAL A 108 9.06 4.16 -5.74
CA VAL A 108 7.89 3.30 -5.55
C VAL A 108 8.30 1.93 -5.00
N LEU A 109 9.36 1.32 -5.54
CA LEU A 109 9.83 0.02 -5.05
C LEU A 109 10.29 0.10 -3.59
N THR A 110 11.09 1.10 -3.24
CA THR A 110 11.52 1.33 -1.85
C THR A 110 10.33 1.54 -0.93
N TYR A 111 9.34 2.35 -1.34
CA TYR A 111 8.12 2.56 -0.56
C TYR A 111 7.37 1.25 -0.31
N LEU A 112 7.17 0.42 -1.34
CA LEU A 112 6.45 -0.85 -1.24
C LEU A 112 7.20 -1.83 -0.32
N ILE A 113 8.52 -1.98 -0.49
CA ILE A 113 9.34 -2.87 0.34
C ILE A 113 9.34 -2.40 1.78
N VAL A 114 9.72 -1.14 2.04
CA VAL A 114 9.79 -0.61 3.41
C VAL A 114 8.44 -0.72 4.11
N SER A 115 7.34 -0.40 3.42
CA SER A 115 6.01 -0.48 4.02
C SER A 115 5.54 -1.92 4.24
N ALA A 116 5.81 -2.84 3.32
CA ALA A 116 5.42 -4.24 3.48
C ALA A 116 6.19 -4.94 4.61
N PHE A 117 7.47 -4.60 4.78
CA PHE A 117 8.34 -5.19 5.80
C PHE A 117 8.40 -4.38 7.11
N SER A 118 7.74 -3.22 7.19
CA SER A 118 7.80 -2.38 8.40
C SER A 118 7.39 -3.11 9.68
N PRO A 119 6.37 -4.00 9.71
CA PRO A 119 6.05 -4.72 10.95
C PRO A 119 7.21 -5.57 11.44
N ILE A 120 7.85 -6.31 10.53
CA ILE A 120 8.97 -7.20 10.85
C ILE A 120 10.16 -6.39 11.31
N LEU A 121 10.50 -5.32 10.58
CA LEU A 121 11.60 -4.42 10.94
C LEU A 121 11.39 -3.83 12.34
N LEU A 122 10.17 -3.37 12.65
CA LEU A 122 9.85 -2.77 13.94
C LEU A 122 9.88 -3.78 15.08
N VAL A 123 9.41 -5.02 14.84
CA VAL A 123 9.57 -6.10 15.83
C VAL A 123 11.05 -6.32 16.12
N VAL A 124 11.87 -6.57 15.09
CA VAL A 124 13.31 -6.84 15.25
C VAL A 124 14.05 -5.69 15.94
N LEU A 125 13.68 -4.43 15.65
CA LEU A 125 14.33 -3.27 16.26
C LEU A 125 13.91 -3.02 17.72
N PHE A 126 12.73 -3.49 18.13
CA PHE A 126 12.16 -3.17 19.44
C PHE A 126 12.03 -4.36 20.40
N THR A 127 12.31 -5.58 19.94
CA THR A 127 12.56 -6.77 20.77
C THR A 127 14.04 -6.89 21.11
#